data_AF-A0A939KW56-F1
#
_entry.id   AF-A0A939KW56-F1
#
_cell.length_a   1.000
_cell.length_b   1.000
_cell.length_c   1.000
_cell.angle_alpha   90.00
_cell.angle_beta   90.00
_cell.angle_gamma   90.00
#
_symmetry.space_group_name_H-M   'P 1'
#
loop_
_entity.id
_entity.type
_entity.pdbx_description
1 polymer ?
#
loop_
_entity_poly.entity_id
_entity_poly.type
_entity_poly.pdbx_seq_one_letter_code
_entity_poly.pdbx_strand_id
1 'polypeptide(L)'
;MTSLSQDVNFVRESVYLEKVSYYPHLSLTSNRTGLEDMFRYYAGAIASEEVKAYLGADYTAKAAGGWNFRIGGLGYLNPDRDYYSQLWGNASKTIRLGKKANLVLATGLNYAIDRETKIGDVTRAFPPLARWPRSPVLTGALLLWG
;
A
#
# COMPACT_ATOMS: atom_id res chain seq x y z
N MET A 1 -7.93 32.20 52.06
CA MET A 1 -6.78 31.86 51.20
C MET A 1 -7.19 30.68 50.34
N THR A 2 -7.45 30.91 49.05
CA THR A 2 -7.73 29.85 48.07
C THR A 2 -6.52 29.74 47.14
N SER A 3 -5.81 28.62 47.20
CA SER A 3 -4.75 28.30 46.25
C SER A 3 -5.37 27.67 45.02
N LEU A 4 -5.22 28.30 43.85
CA LEU A 4 -5.55 27.66 42.57
C LEU A 4 -4.42 26.69 42.22
N SER A 5 -4.72 25.39 42.24
CA SER A 5 -3.83 24.37 41.69
C SER A 5 -3.94 24.45 40.17
N GLN A 6 -2.90 24.98 39.50
CA GLN A 6 -2.85 25.02 38.05
C GLN A 6 -2.40 23.65 37.55
N ASP A 7 -3.34 22.91 36.95
CA ASP A 7 -3.07 21.62 36.33
C ASP A 7 -2.27 21.86 35.04
N VAL A 8 -0.98 21.54 35.06
CA VAL A 8 -0.09 21.64 33.90
C VAL A 8 -0.33 20.43 33.02
N ASN A 9 -1.14 20.60 31.98
CA ASN A 9 -1.26 19.62 30.90
C ASN A 9 0.09 19.50 30.17
N PHE A 10 0.81 18.42 30.42
CA PHE A 10 1.98 18.05 29.61
C PHE A 10 1.49 17.64 28.22
N VAL A 11 1.57 18.58 27.27
CA VAL A 11 1.36 18.30 25.85
C VAL A 11 2.56 17.51 25.36
N ARG A 12 2.34 16.24 25.02
CA ARG A 12 3.36 15.34 24.49
C ARG A 12 3.48 15.58 22.99
N GLU A 13 4.50 16.33 22.59
CA GLU A 13 4.77 16.64 21.19
C GLU A 13 5.80 15.67 20.61
N SER A 14 5.38 14.87 19.63
CA SER A 14 6.26 14.00 18.85
C SER A 14 6.63 14.74 17.57
N VAL A 15 7.84 15.32 17.52
CA VAL A 15 8.33 15.98 16.30
C VAL A 15 9.00 14.94 15.41
N TYR A 16 8.39 14.61 14.28
CA TYR A 16 8.96 13.74 13.26
C TYR A 16 9.76 14.59 12.27
N LEU A 17 11.08 14.47 12.28
CA LEU A 17 11.96 15.08 11.27
C LEU A 17 12.14 14.08 10.13
N GLU A 18 11.53 14.34 8.98
CA GLU A 18 11.69 13.54 7.77
C GLU A 18 12.77 14.17 6.87
N LYS A 19 13.80 13.38 6.53
CA LYS A 19 14.86 13.79 5.59
C LYS A 19 14.51 13.26 4.20
N VAL A 20 14.42 14.15 3.22
CA VAL A 20 14.16 13.79 1.82
C VAL A 20 15.48 13.67 1.06
N SER A 21 15.69 12.53 0.39
CA SER A 21 16.83 12.29 -0.51
C SER A 21 16.32 11.96 -1.91
N TYR A 22 17.02 12.42 -2.95
CA TYR A 22 16.67 12.17 -4.35
C TYR A 22 17.63 11.17 -4.98
N TYR A 23 17.10 10.09 -5.54
CA TYR A 23 17.88 9.06 -6.23
C TYR A 23 17.38 8.88 -7.67
N PRO A 24 18.27 8.68 -8.65
CA PRO A 24 17.85 8.41 -10.01
C PRO A 24 17.22 7.00 -10.10
N HIS A 25 16.21 6.89 -10.96
CA HIS A 25 15.40 5.68 -11.14
C HIS A 25 15.30 5.34 -12.63
N LEU A 26 15.66 4.11 -12.97
CA LEU A 26 15.48 3.54 -14.30
C LEU A 26 14.45 2.41 -14.24
N SER A 27 13.50 2.40 -15.17
CA SER A 27 12.45 1.38 -15.22
C SER A 27 12.11 0.96 -16.64
N LEU A 28 11.86 -0.33 -16.83
CA LEU A 28 11.27 -0.93 -18.01
C LEU A 28 9.87 -1.45 -17.64
N THR A 29 8.89 -1.19 -18.48
CA THR A 29 7.54 -1.76 -18.36
C THR A 29 7.08 -2.24 -19.71
N SER A 30 6.40 -3.39 -19.74
CA SER A 30 5.76 -3.93 -20.93
C SER A 30 4.50 -4.70 -20.54
N ASN A 31 3.60 -4.89 -21.51
CA ASN A 31 2.33 -5.55 -21.31
C ASN A 31 1.86 -6.31 -22.55
N ARG A 32 1.02 -7.32 -22.31
CA ARG A 32 0.22 -8.03 -23.30
C ARG A 32 -1.24 -7.79 -22.96
N THR A 33 -1.99 -7.20 -23.88
CA THR A 33 -3.40 -6.85 -23.67
C THR A 33 -4.27 -7.64 -24.65
N GLY A 34 -5.26 -8.35 -24.12
CA GLY A 34 -6.32 -9.02 -24.87
C GLY A 34 -7.63 -8.25 -24.82
N LEU A 35 -8.74 -8.90 -25.20
CA LEU A 35 -10.08 -8.30 -25.16
C LEU A 35 -10.63 -8.17 -23.74
N GLU A 36 -10.36 -9.18 -22.91
CA GLU A 36 -10.92 -9.29 -21.56
C GLU A 36 -9.84 -9.30 -20.48
N ASP A 37 -8.56 -9.36 -20.87
CA ASP A 37 -7.45 -9.52 -19.95
C ASP A 37 -6.22 -8.67 -20.31
N MET A 38 -5.37 -8.44 -19.31
CA MET A 38 -4.11 -7.75 -19.47
C MET A 38 -3.09 -8.35 -18.52
N PHE A 39 -1.93 -8.72 -19.06
CA PHE A 39 -0.74 -9.06 -18.28
C PHE A 39 0.29 -7.95 -18.43
N ARG A 40 0.83 -7.46 -17.31
CA ARG A 40 1.87 -6.43 -17.27
C ARG A 40 3.05 -6.95 -16.47
N TYR A 41 4.25 -6.65 -16.92
CA TYR A 41 5.48 -6.91 -16.19
C TYR A 41 6.38 -5.68 -16.24
N TYR A 42 7.14 -5.48 -15.18
CA TYR A 42 7.99 -4.32 -15.03
C TYR A 42 9.19 -4.66 -14.15
N ALA A 43 10.30 -4.03 -14.47
CA ALA A 43 11.55 -4.17 -13.75
C ALA A 43 12.25 -2.82 -13.71
N GLY A 44 13.13 -2.61 -12.74
CA GLY A 44 13.89 -1.38 -12.66
C GLY A 44 14.90 -1.39 -11.54
N ALA A 45 15.63 -0.29 -11.42
CA ALA A 45 16.60 -0.08 -10.36
C ALA A 45 16.61 1.38 -9.92
N ILE A 46 16.78 1.57 -8.61
CA ILE A 46 16.91 2.87 -7.97
C ILE A 46 18.35 2.96 -7.43
N ALA A 47 19.11 3.98 -7.86
CA ALA A 47 20.49 4.15 -7.44
C ALA A 47 20.54 4.92 -6.10
N SER A 48 20.14 4.24 -5.02
CA SER A 48 20.32 4.66 -3.64
C SER A 48 21.66 4.21 -3.05
N GLU A 49 21.95 4.57 -1.79
CA GLU A 49 23.15 4.12 -1.06
C GLU A 49 23.37 2.60 -1.19
N GLU A 50 22.28 1.84 -1.03
CA GLU A 50 22.20 0.46 -1.52
C GLU A 50 21.28 0.42 -2.74
N VAL A 51 21.75 -0.10 -3.86
CA VAL A 51 20.95 -0.19 -5.09
C VAL A 51 19.72 -1.06 -4.84
N LYS A 52 18.54 -0.54 -5.20
CA LYS A 52 17.26 -1.26 -5.07
C LYS A 52 16.77 -1.66 -6.45
N ALA A 53 17.07 -2.90 -6.84
CA ALA A 53 16.51 -3.50 -8.04
C ALA A 53 15.13 -4.09 -7.73
N TYR A 54 14.20 -4.02 -8.68
CA TYR A 54 12.88 -4.61 -8.52
C TYR A 54 12.39 -5.32 -9.77
N LEU A 55 11.51 -6.29 -9.54
CA LEU A 55 10.78 -7.02 -10.57
C LEU A 55 9.35 -7.23 -10.09
N GLY A 56 8.39 -6.98 -10.97
CA GLY A 56 6.99 -7.20 -10.68
C GLY A 56 6.18 -7.57 -11.90
N ALA A 57 5.00 -8.09 -11.63
CA ALA A 57 3.99 -8.36 -12.63
C ALA A 57 2.60 -8.25 -12.03
N ASP A 58 1.62 -7.89 -12.86
CA ASP A 58 0.21 -7.95 -12.51
C ASP A 58 -0.65 -8.43 -13.68
N TYR A 59 -1.72 -9.13 -13.33
CA TYR A 59 -2.72 -9.66 -14.23
C TYR A 59 -4.08 -9.08 -13.89
N THR A 60 -4.80 -8.63 -14.90
CA THR A 60 -6.19 -8.17 -14.80
C THR A 60 -7.05 -9.01 -15.72
N ALA A 61 -8.21 -9.46 -15.25
CA ALA A 61 -9.17 -10.21 -16.05
C ALA A 61 -10.60 -9.77 -15.76
N LYS A 62 -11.37 -9.58 -16.84
CA LYS A 62 -12.82 -9.41 -16.82
C LYS A 62 -13.43 -10.77 -17.11
N ALA A 63 -14.25 -11.27 -16.21
CA ALA A 63 -14.95 -12.53 -16.39
C ALA A 63 -16.43 -12.29 -16.68
N ALA A 64 -17.10 -13.31 -17.21
CA ALA A 64 -18.52 -13.28 -17.49
C ALA A 64 -19.34 -12.85 -16.25
N GLY A 65 -20.48 -12.19 -16.49
CA GLY A 65 -21.38 -11.77 -15.41
C GLY A 65 -20.91 -10.54 -14.62
N GLY A 66 -20.05 -9.70 -15.23
CA GLY A 66 -19.64 -8.41 -14.66
C GLY A 66 -18.58 -8.50 -13.58
N TRP A 67 -17.84 -9.61 -13.52
CA TRP A 67 -16.71 -9.81 -12.62
C TRP A 67 -15.43 -9.19 -13.19
N ASN A 68 -14.62 -8.62 -12.30
CA ASN A 68 -13.31 -8.08 -12.62
C ASN A 68 -12.33 -8.41 -11.49
N PHE A 69 -11.18 -8.96 -11.86
CA PHE A 69 -10.13 -9.40 -10.95
C PHE A 69 -8.82 -8.73 -11.31
N ARG A 70 -8.03 -8.42 -10.29
CA ARG A 70 -6.61 -8.06 -10.44
C ARG A 70 -5.79 -8.79 -9.41
N ILE A 71 -4.62 -9.26 -9.80
CA ILE A 71 -3.64 -9.82 -8.88
C ILE A 71 -2.25 -9.43 -9.34
N GLY A 72 -1.32 -9.19 -8.43
CA GLY A 72 0.04 -8.87 -8.78
C GLY A 72 0.99 -8.97 -7.62
N GLY A 73 2.26 -8.90 -7.97
CA GLY A 73 3.37 -8.92 -7.02
C GLY A 73 4.51 -8.07 -7.53
N LEU A 74 5.26 -7.54 -6.58
CA LEU A 74 6.48 -6.76 -6.80
C LEU A 74 7.48 -7.19 -5.75
N GLY A 75 8.71 -7.50 -6.16
CA GLY A 75 9.83 -7.83 -5.29
C GLY A 75 10.94 -6.82 -5.43
N TYR A 76 11.60 -6.51 -4.31
CA TYR A 76 12.78 -5.64 -4.26
C TYR A 76 14.00 -6.39 -3.72
N LEU A 77 15.17 -6.07 -4.27
CA LEU A 77 16.45 -6.28 -3.61
C LEU A 77 16.73 -5.09 -2.69
N ASN A 78 17.24 -5.36 -1.48
CA ASN A 78 17.49 -4.36 -0.44
C ASN A 78 16.24 -3.54 -0.07
N PRO A 79 15.14 -4.20 0.36
CA PRO A 79 13.90 -3.52 0.70
C PRO A 79 14.06 -2.64 1.95
N ASP A 80 13.26 -1.58 2.03
CA ASP A 80 13.16 -0.71 3.19
C ASP A 80 11.69 -0.36 3.50
N ARG A 81 11.44 0.73 4.23
CA ARG A 81 10.09 1.18 4.59
C ARG A 81 9.26 1.68 3.40
N ASP A 82 9.91 2.24 2.38
CA ASP A 82 9.30 2.93 1.24
C ASP A 82 9.31 2.06 -0.02
N TYR A 83 10.34 1.23 -0.19
CA TYR A 83 10.54 0.31 -1.29
C TYR A 83 10.60 -1.12 -0.75
N TYR A 84 9.49 -1.85 -0.82
CA TYR A 84 9.37 -3.19 -0.26
C TYR A 84 8.59 -4.12 -1.19
N SER A 85 8.84 -5.41 -1.02
CA SER A 85 8.15 -6.47 -1.73
C SER A 85 6.73 -6.62 -1.20
N GLN A 86 5.77 -6.75 -2.11
CA GLN A 86 4.36 -6.87 -1.75
C GLN A 86 3.58 -7.69 -2.78
N LEU A 87 2.49 -8.27 -2.30
CA LEU A 87 1.44 -8.88 -3.10
C LEU A 87 0.17 -8.05 -2.96
N TRP A 88 -0.60 -7.95 -4.04
CA TRP A 88 -1.92 -7.34 -4.00
C TRP A 88 -2.88 -8.13 -4.87
N GLY A 89 -4.16 -7.98 -4.54
CA GLY A 89 -5.23 -8.52 -5.35
C GLY A 89 -6.54 -7.83 -5.06
N ASN A 90 -7.45 -7.87 -6.01
CA ASN A 90 -8.82 -7.45 -5.82
C ASN A 90 -9.78 -8.29 -6.66
N ALA A 91 -11.02 -8.32 -6.21
CA ALA A 91 -12.14 -8.86 -6.94
C ALA A 91 -13.30 -7.88 -6.83
N SER A 92 -13.99 -7.65 -7.94
CA SER A 92 -15.15 -6.79 -7.99
C SER A 92 -16.23 -7.38 -8.88
N LYS A 93 -17.48 -7.13 -8.52
CA LYS A 93 -18.66 -7.54 -9.29
C LYS A 93 -19.56 -6.36 -9.51
N THR A 94 -19.87 -6.09 -10.78
CA THR A 94 -20.87 -5.09 -11.17
C THR A 94 -22.22 -5.76 -11.38
N ILE A 95 -23.21 -5.37 -10.59
CA ILE A 95 -24.59 -5.82 -10.67
C ILE A 95 -25.42 -4.69 -11.28
N ARG A 96 -26.02 -4.92 -12.45
CA ARG A 96 -26.96 -3.97 -13.07
C ARG A 96 -28.29 -4.02 -12.32
N LEU A 97 -28.66 -2.91 -11.69
CA LEU A 97 -29.94 -2.75 -11.00
C LEU A 97 -31.04 -2.22 -11.95
N GLY A 98 -30.65 -1.67 -13.10
CA GLY A 98 -31.56 -1.18 -14.13
C GLY A 98 -30.81 -0.56 -15.30
N LYS A 99 -31.52 0.16 -16.18
CA LYS A 99 -30.91 0.80 -17.37
C LYS A 99 -29.94 1.94 -17.04
N LYS A 100 -30.01 2.50 -15.82
CA LYS A 100 -29.23 3.66 -15.36
C LYS A 100 -28.58 3.45 -13.99
N ALA A 101 -28.59 2.23 -13.44
CA ALA A 101 -28.11 1.99 -12.08
C ALA A 101 -27.25 0.73 -12.01
N ASN A 102 -26.06 0.86 -11.42
CA ASN A 102 -25.13 -0.23 -11.18
C ASN A 102 -24.71 -0.24 -9.71
N LEU A 103 -24.59 -1.45 -9.16
CA LEU A 103 -24.02 -1.70 -7.84
C LEU A 103 -22.68 -2.41 -8.03
N VAL A 104 -21.60 -1.84 -7.50
CA VAL A 104 -20.29 -2.50 -7.50
C VAL A 104 -19.95 -2.99 -6.11
N LEU A 105 -19.78 -4.30 -5.98
CA LEU A 105 -19.24 -4.94 -4.78
C LEU A 105 -17.76 -5.23 -5.02
N ALA A 106 -16.88 -4.74 -4.15
CA ALA A 106 -15.44 -4.94 -4.30
C ALA A 106 -14.78 -5.36 -2.99
N THR A 107 -13.76 -6.21 -3.11
CA THR A 107 -12.85 -6.58 -2.03
C THR A 107 -11.42 -6.52 -2.54
N GLY A 108 -10.49 -6.09 -1.68
CA GLY A 108 -9.07 -5.98 -1.99
C GLY A 108 -8.20 -6.49 -0.85
N LEU A 109 -7.05 -7.01 -1.23
CA LEU A 109 -5.98 -7.45 -0.33
C LEU A 109 -4.67 -6.76 -0.74
N ASN A 110 -3.91 -6.32 0.25
CA ASN A 110 -2.52 -5.90 0.10
C ASN A 110 -1.71 -6.52 1.23
N TYR A 111 -0.58 -7.13 0.87
CA TYR A 111 0.28 -7.84 1.79
C TYR A 111 1.74 -7.45 1.55
N ALA A 112 2.33 -6.76 2.52
CA ALA A 112 3.75 -6.43 2.52
C ALA A 112 4.57 -7.61 3.07
N ILE A 113 5.61 -8.02 2.34
CA ILE A 113 6.42 -9.20 2.65
C ILE A 113 7.57 -8.83 3.59
N ASP A 114 8.35 -7.83 3.23
CA ASP A 114 9.64 -7.49 3.83
C ASP A 114 9.75 -6.00 4.21
N ARG A 115 8.62 -5.31 4.29
CA ARG A 115 8.56 -3.89 4.69
C ARG A 115 9.13 -3.68 6.09
N GLU A 116 10.08 -2.76 6.19
CA GLU A 116 10.57 -2.31 7.48
C GLU A 116 9.47 -1.54 8.24
N THR A 117 9.27 -1.88 9.52
CA THR A 117 8.20 -1.32 10.36
C THR A 117 8.69 -0.24 11.33
N LYS A 118 9.99 0.02 11.36
CA LYS A 118 10.59 1.06 12.20
C LYS A 118 10.36 2.43 11.56
N ILE A 119 9.88 3.39 12.35
CA ILE A 119 9.68 4.78 11.93
C ILE A 119 10.71 5.63 12.68
N GLY A 120 11.92 5.73 12.12
CA GLY A 120 13.03 6.53 12.66
C GLY A 120 13.55 6.07 14.03
N ASP A 121 14.64 6.71 14.47
CA ASP A 121 15.10 6.64 15.85
C ASP A 121 14.30 7.63 16.70
N VAL A 122 13.53 7.12 17.65
CA VAL A 122 12.91 7.95 18.69
C VAL A 122 14.04 8.46 19.58
N THR A 123 14.46 9.71 19.40
CA THR A 123 15.56 10.29 20.19
C THR A 123 15.23 10.43 21.68
N ARG A 124 13.96 10.26 22.11
CA ARG A 124 13.57 9.99 23.51
C ARG A 124 12.24 9.24 23.67
N ALA A 125 12.26 8.03 24.24
CA ALA A 125 11.19 7.48 25.09
C ALA A 125 11.67 6.23 25.87
N PHE A 126 11.53 6.24 27.20
CA PHE A 126 11.48 5.03 28.05
C PHE A 126 10.02 4.54 28.19
N PRO A 127 9.73 3.29 28.59
CA PRO A 127 10.20 1.96 28.13
C PRO A 127 9.19 1.35 27.11
N PRO A 128 9.42 0.15 26.53
CA PRO A 128 8.78 -0.26 25.29
C PRO A 128 7.40 -0.90 25.51
N LEU A 129 6.43 -0.57 24.65
CA LEU A 129 5.23 -1.39 24.46
C LEU A 129 4.83 -1.50 22.98
N ALA A 130 4.42 -2.72 22.65
CA ALA A 130 3.63 -3.18 21.51
C ALA A 130 4.31 -3.23 20.13
N ARG A 131 4.73 -4.45 19.78
CA ARG A 131 5.01 -4.91 18.42
C ARG A 131 3.69 -4.94 17.63
N TRP A 132 3.58 -4.11 16.59
CA TRP A 132 2.45 -4.16 15.65
C TRP A 132 2.53 -5.43 14.77
N PRO A 133 1.43 -6.16 14.55
CA PRO A 133 1.47 -7.41 13.80
C PRO A 133 1.56 -7.15 12.29
N ARG A 134 2.22 -8.09 11.60
CA ARG A 134 2.20 -8.25 10.14
C ARG A 134 0.80 -8.77 9.74
N SER A 135 -0.18 -7.89 9.58
CA SER A 135 -1.54 -8.30 9.21
C SER A 135 -1.90 -7.85 7.79
N PRO A 136 -2.56 -8.70 6.98
CA PRO A 136 -3.13 -8.29 5.71
C PRO A 136 -4.20 -7.20 5.94
N VAL A 137 -4.17 -6.15 5.12
CA VAL A 137 -5.23 -5.13 5.11
C VAL A 137 -6.28 -5.55 4.08
N LEU A 138 -7.47 -5.88 4.58
CA LEU A 138 -8.66 -6.12 3.76
C LEU A 138 -9.42 -4.80 3.64
N THR A 139 -9.57 -4.30 2.41
CA THR A 139 -10.35 -3.08 2.14
C THR A 139 -11.56 -3.45 1.28
N GLY A 140 -12.76 -3.24 1.81
CA GLY A 140 -14.02 -3.31 1.07
C GLY A 140 -14.54 -1.91 0.76
N ALA A 141 -15.02 -1.69 -0.46
CA ALA A 141 -15.65 -0.42 -0.86
C ALA A 141 -16.97 -0.68 -1.58
N LEU A 142 -18.00 0.09 -1.21
CA LEU A 142 -19.30 0.12 -1.86
C LEU A 142 -19.42 1.44 -2.61
N LEU A 143 -19.56 1.39 -3.93
CA LEU A 143 -19.74 2.58 -4.77
C LEU A 143 -21.05 2.46 -5.54
N LEU A 144 -21.91 3.46 -5.35
CA LEU A 144 -23.14 3.67 -6.11
C LEU A 144 -22.90 4.82 -7.07
N TRP A 145 -23.17 4.60 -8.37
CA TRP A 145 -23.17 5.64 -9.40
C TRP A 145 -24.50 5.57 -10.17
N GLY A 146 -25.07 6.73 -10.47
CA GLY A 146 -26.35 6.93 -11.16
C GLY A 146 -26.22 7.77 -12.42
#